data_AF-A0A3D0GZP7-F1
#
_entry.id   AF-A0A3D0GZP7-F1
#
_cell.length_a   1.000
_cell.length_b   1.000
_cell.length_c   1.000
_cell.angle_alpha   90.00
_cell.angle_beta   90.00
_cell.angle_gamma   90.00
#
_symmetry.space_group_name_H-M   'P 1'
#
loop_
_entity.id
_entity.type
_entity.pdbx_description
1 polymer ?
#
loop_
_entity_poly.entity_id
_entity_poly.type
_entity_poly.pdbx_seq_one_letter_code
_entity_poly.pdbx_strand_id
1 'polypeptide(L)'
;MNILSHPDQELEHRLASPLLDVLIRAGLILAMAMLCYQVFSPFLTLMVWALILAVTIYPLHQWVAGKIRGKQGLAATLLVVVGVVLIVAPTAMLMSSLGDSVHQLVNNVQNNSLKIPAPRPGVEEWPVVGKKIHAVWSKAHADLPALVQSMQPKIGDLAKTALSFVAGIAGGLLQFIASFIIAGIIMAFGQSASRGSQAIFQRIVGSVRG
;
A
#
# COMPACT_ATOMS: atom_id res chain seq x y z
N MET A 1 68.15 -28.26 -21.36
CA MET A 1 67.21 -28.28 -20.22
C MET A 1 66.06 -27.36 -20.59
N ASN A 2 64.95 -27.90 -21.10
CA ASN A 2 63.66 -27.19 -21.23
C ASN A 2 62.60 -28.24 -21.56
N ILE A 3 61.90 -28.69 -20.52
CA ILE A 3 60.94 -29.78 -20.54
C ILE A 3 59.55 -29.13 -20.36
N LEU A 4 58.69 -29.33 -21.36
CA LEU A 4 57.22 -29.49 -21.28
C LEU A 4 56.49 -28.79 -20.11
N SER A 5 55.98 -27.58 -20.35
CA SER A 5 55.01 -26.93 -19.44
C SER A 5 53.83 -26.25 -20.16
N HIS A 6 53.55 -26.59 -21.43
CA HIS A 6 52.58 -25.87 -22.27
C HIS A 6 51.21 -26.52 -22.59
N PRO A 7 50.90 -27.81 -22.32
CA PRO A 7 49.59 -28.37 -22.67
C PRO A 7 48.45 -27.93 -21.72
N ASP A 8 48.76 -27.59 -20.46
CA ASP A 8 47.74 -27.29 -19.45
C ASP A 8 47.02 -25.95 -19.71
N GLN A 9 47.74 -24.94 -20.23
CA GLN A 9 47.15 -23.62 -20.51
C GLN A 9 46.13 -23.63 -21.66
N GLU A 10 46.33 -24.46 -22.70
CA GLU A 10 45.35 -24.57 -23.79
C GLU A 10 44.06 -25.26 -23.33
N LEU A 11 44.17 -26.24 -22.44
CA LEU A 11 43.01 -26.94 -21.88
C LEU A 11 42.20 -26.02 -20.96
N GLU A 12 42.88 -25.26 -20.09
CA GLU A 12 42.24 -24.27 -19.22
C GLU A 12 41.49 -23.20 -20.03
N HIS A 13 42.07 -22.70 -21.12
CA HIS A 13 41.41 -21.68 -21.93
C HIS A 13 40.17 -22.21 -22.67
N ARG A 14 40.22 -23.45 -23.17
CA ARG A 14 39.06 -24.10 -23.82
C ARG A 14 37.92 -24.43 -22.86
N LEU A 15 38.22 -24.68 -21.58
CA LEU A 15 37.21 -24.89 -20.55
C LEU A 15 36.67 -23.57 -19.99
N ALA A 16 37.51 -22.53 -19.92
CA ALA A 16 37.13 -21.22 -19.38
C ALA A 16 36.16 -20.43 -20.29
N SER A 17 36.33 -20.44 -21.62
CA SER A 17 35.45 -19.67 -22.51
C SER A 17 33.97 -20.10 -22.44
N PRO A 18 33.61 -21.40 -22.51
CA PRO A 18 32.21 -21.83 -22.36
C PRO A 18 31.64 -21.52 -20.98
N LEU A 19 32.43 -21.68 -19.91
CA LEU A 19 31.99 -21.36 -18.55
C LEU A 19 31.73 -19.86 -18.39
N LEU A 20 32.61 -19.02 -18.94
CA LEU A 20 32.47 -17.57 -18.92
C LEU A 20 31.26 -17.11 -19.75
N ASP A 21 31.04 -17.71 -20.93
CA ASP A 21 29.84 -17.45 -21.74
C ASP A 21 28.54 -17.84 -21.03
N VAL A 22 28.53 -18.99 -20.35
CA VAL A 22 27.39 -19.43 -19.52
C VAL A 22 27.18 -18.48 -18.34
N LEU A 23 28.25 -18.05 -17.67
CA LEU A 23 28.17 -17.10 -16.55
C LEU A 23 27.64 -15.73 -16.99
N ILE A 24 28.12 -15.22 -18.13
CA ILE A 24 27.63 -13.96 -18.71
C ILE A 24 26.17 -14.09 -19.09
N ARG A 25 25.77 -15.16 -19.79
CA ARG A 25 24.38 -15.37 -20.20
C ARG A 25 23.46 -15.55 -19.00
N ALA A 26 23.86 -16.35 -18.01
CA ALA A 26 23.10 -16.53 -16.77
C ALA A 26 23.00 -15.22 -16.00
N GLY A 27 24.09 -14.46 -15.88
CA GLY A 27 24.11 -13.14 -15.27
C GLY A 27 23.19 -12.15 -15.99
N LEU A 28 23.18 -12.15 -17.32
CA LEU A 28 22.30 -11.32 -18.13
C LEU A 28 20.82 -11.68 -17.91
N ILE A 29 20.48 -12.97 -17.93
CA ILE A 29 19.11 -13.45 -17.66
C ILE A 29 18.68 -13.06 -16.25
N LEU A 30 19.56 -13.23 -15.26
CA LEU A 30 19.27 -12.95 -13.86
C LEU A 30 19.13 -11.44 -13.62
N ALA A 31 19.97 -10.61 -14.24
CA ALA A 31 19.83 -9.16 -14.22
C ALA A 31 18.51 -8.72 -14.88
N MET A 32 18.14 -9.30 -16.03
CA MET A 32 16.88 -9.01 -16.70
C MET A 32 15.68 -9.41 -15.83
N ALA A 33 15.74 -10.59 -15.20
CA ALA A 33 14.71 -11.06 -14.28
C ALA A 33 14.60 -10.15 -13.04
N MET A 34 15.73 -9.71 -12.46
CA MET A 34 15.71 -8.76 -11.33
C MET A 34 15.11 -7.41 -11.73
N LEU A 35 15.47 -6.87 -12.90
CA LEU A 35 14.90 -5.62 -13.39
C LEU A 35 13.40 -5.75 -13.63
N CYS A 36 12.96 -6.85 -14.26
CA CYS A 36 11.54 -7.16 -14.41
C CYS A 36 10.84 -7.23 -13.05
N TYR A 37 11.43 -7.92 -12.07
CA TYR A 37 10.87 -8.03 -10.73
C TYR A 37 10.79 -6.66 -10.02
N GLN A 38 11.82 -5.82 -10.12
CA GLN A 38 11.84 -4.51 -9.48
C GLN A 38 10.74 -3.58 -10.04
N VAL A 39 10.51 -3.63 -11.35
CA VAL A 39 9.42 -2.90 -12.01
C VAL A 39 8.05 -3.46 -11.63
N PHE A 40 7.91 -4.79 -11.52
CA PHE A 40 6.64 -5.43 -11.14
C PHE A 40 6.36 -5.42 -9.64
N SER A 41 7.37 -5.30 -8.79
CA SER A 41 7.30 -5.33 -7.32
C SER A 41 6.18 -4.46 -6.72
N PRO A 42 6.02 -3.17 -7.09
CA PRO A 42 4.94 -2.35 -6.55
C PRO A 42 3.53 -2.86 -6.94
N PHE A 43 3.39 -3.56 -8.07
CA PHE A 43 2.12 -4.12 -8.53
C PHE A 43 1.78 -5.46 -7.87
N LEU A 44 2.77 -6.19 -7.35
CA LEU A 44 2.55 -7.49 -6.72
C LEU A 44 1.62 -7.38 -5.52
N THR A 45 1.85 -6.38 -4.65
CA THR A 45 0.98 -6.13 -3.50
C THR A 45 -0.46 -5.91 -3.96
N LEU A 46 -0.66 -5.08 -4.99
CA LEU A 46 -1.97 -4.80 -5.56
C LEU A 46 -2.62 -6.06 -6.18
N MET A 47 -1.85 -6.88 -6.90
CA MET A 47 -2.30 -8.15 -7.47
C MET A 47 -2.72 -9.16 -6.40
N VAL A 48 -1.95 -9.28 -5.32
CA VAL A 48 -2.25 -10.18 -4.19
C VAL A 48 -3.56 -9.76 -3.53
N TRP A 49 -3.74 -8.47 -3.24
CA TRP A 49 -5.01 -7.95 -2.72
C TRP A 49 -6.17 -8.20 -3.67
N ALA A 50 -5.98 -7.99 -4.98
CA ALA A 50 -7.00 -8.23 -5.98
C ALA A 50 -7.40 -9.71 -6.03
N LEU A 51 -6.44 -10.62 -5.94
CA LEU A 51 -6.69 -12.07 -5.92
C LEU A 51 -7.45 -12.50 -4.67
N ILE A 52 -7.03 -12.02 -3.49
CA ILE A 52 -7.71 -12.29 -2.22
C ILE A 52 -9.17 -11.81 -2.30
N LEU A 53 -9.39 -10.58 -2.77
CA LEU A 53 -10.72 -10.02 -2.96
C LEU A 53 -11.54 -10.81 -3.98
N ALA A 54 -10.95 -11.19 -5.12
CA ALA A 54 -11.64 -11.97 -6.13
C ALA A 54 -12.13 -13.32 -5.58
N VAL A 55 -11.29 -14.04 -4.84
CA VAL A 55 -11.66 -15.34 -4.25
C VAL A 55 -12.72 -15.18 -3.16
N THR A 56 -12.57 -14.19 -2.28
CA THR A 56 -13.51 -13.97 -1.17
C THR A 56 -14.87 -13.45 -1.65
N ILE A 57 -14.90 -12.66 -2.71
CA ILE A 57 -16.12 -12.04 -3.25
C ILE A 57 -16.79 -12.93 -4.29
N TYR A 58 -16.09 -13.93 -4.83
CA TYR A 58 -16.62 -14.87 -5.81
C TYR A 58 -18.02 -15.43 -5.51
N PRO A 59 -18.35 -15.94 -4.30
CA PRO A 59 -19.70 -16.45 -4.02
C PRO A 59 -20.77 -15.37 -4.12
N LEU A 60 -20.45 -14.14 -3.69
CA LEU A 60 -21.35 -12.99 -3.78
C LEU A 60 -21.56 -12.58 -5.24
N HIS A 61 -20.48 -12.54 -6.03
CA HIS A 61 -20.54 -12.28 -7.47
C HIS A 61 -21.41 -13.31 -8.19
N GLN A 62 -21.27 -14.59 -7.87
CA GLN A 62 -22.06 -15.66 -8.49
C GLN A 62 -23.55 -15.58 -8.11
N TRP A 63 -23.87 -15.21 -6.87
CA TRP A 63 -25.24 -14.95 -6.43
C TRP A 63 -25.89 -13.78 -7.20
N VAL A 64 -25.16 -12.67 -7.37
CA VAL A 64 -25.62 -11.52 -8.15
C VAL A 64 -25.75 -11.87 -9.64
N ALA A 65 -24.79 -12.61 -10.20
CA ALA A 65 -24.83 -13.03 -11.59
C ALA A 65 -26.01 -13.97 -11.88
N GLY A 66 -26.38 -14.84 -10.93
CA GLY A 66 -27.59 -15.65 -11.01
C GLY A 66 -28.87 -14.81 -11.11
N LYS A 67 -28.93 -13.69 -10.38
CA LYS A 67 -30.05 -12.75 -10.41
C LYS A 67 -30.12 -11.92 -11.71
N ILE A 68 -28.96 -11.63 -12.32
CA ILE A 68 -28.85 -10.85 -13.58
C ILE A 68 -28.76 -11.77 -14.81
N ARG A 69 -29.47 -12.90 -14.78
CA ARG A 69 -29.66 -13.77 -15.97
C ARG A 69 -28.35 -14.34 -16.54
N GLY A 70 -27.33 -14.51 -15.70
CA GLY A 70 -26.03 -15.12 -16.06
C GLY A 70 -24.99 -14.17 -16.64
N LYS A 71 -25.26 -12.86 -16.75
CA LYS A 71 -24.31 -11.88 -17.30
C LYS A 71 -23.19 -11.53 -16.32
N GLN A 72 -22.13 -12.36 -16.32
CA GLN A 72 -20.98 -12.27 -15.40
C GLN A 72 -20.31 -10.88 -15.39
N GLY A 73 -20.17 -10.24 -16.55
CA GLY A 73 -19.54 -8.92 -16.68
C GLY A 73 -20.34 -7.80 -16.01
N LEU A 74 -21.66 -7.75 -16.24
CA LEU A 74 -22.53 -6.73 -15.61
C LEU A 74 -22.60 -6.91 -14.09
N ALA A 75 -22.67 -8.16 -13.62
CA ALA A 75 -22.66 -8.46 -12.20
C ALA A 75 -21.36 -8.01 -11.52
N ALA A 76 -20.22 -8.23 -12.17
CA ALA A 76 -18.92 -7.79 -11.67
C ALA A 76 -18.80 -6.25 -11.62
N THR A 77 -19.16 -5.56 -12.71
CA THR A 77 -19.10 -4.09 -12.73
C THR A 77 -20.01 -3.47 -11.68
N LEU A 78 -21.23 -3.98 -11.52
CA LEU A 78 -22.16 -3.49 -10.50
C LEU A 78 -21.57 -3.67 -9.10
N LEU A 79 -20.99 -4.83 -8.82
CA LEU A 79 -20.39 -5.14 -7.52
C LEU A 79 -19.17 -4.24 -7.23
N VAL A 80 -18.35 -4.00 -8.25
CA VAL A 80 -17.21 -3.06 -8.15
C VAL A 80 -17.70 -1.66 -7.83
N VAL A 81 -18.67 -1.13 -8.59
CA VAL A 81 -19.19 0.21 -8.38
C VAL A 81 -19.80 0.36 -6.99
N VAL A 82 -20.64 -0.59 -6.57
CA VAL A 82 -21.24 -0.57 -5.24
C VAL A 82 -20.18 -0.64 -4.14
N GLY A 83 -19.19 -1.52 -4.26
CA GLY A 83 -18.12 -1.62 -3.28
C GLY A 83 -17.26 -0.36 -3.20
N VAL A 84 -16.91 0.25 -4.35
CA VAL A 84 -16.17 1.52 -4.37
C VAL A 84 -16.97 2.64 -3.71
N VAL A 85 -18.26 2.76 -4.00
CA VAL A 85 -19.12 3.77 -3.35
C VAL A 85 -19.20 3.53 -1.84
N LEU A 86 -19.37 2.28 -1.42
CA LEU A 86 -19.46 1.90 -0.01
C LEU A 86 -18.18 2.23 0.75
N ILE A 87 -17.02 2.19 0.09
CA ILE A 87 -15.72 2.54 0.68
C ILE A 87 -15.51 4.07 0.66
N VAL A 88 -15.70 4.71 -0.49
CA VAL A 88 -15.36 6.13 -0.70
C VAL A 88 -16.28 7.05 0.11
N ALA A 89 -17.58 6.75 0.19
CA ALA A 89 -18.54 7.59 0.88
C ALA A 89 -18.20 7.83 2.37
N PRO A 90 -18.04 6.79 3.22
CA PRO A 90 -17.70 7.00 4.63
C PRO A 90 -16.29 7.60 4.79
N THR A 91 -15.32 7.26 3.93
CA THR A 91 -14.00 7.89 3.99
C THR A 91 -14.10 9.40 3.72
N ALA A 92 -14.86 9.82 2.72
CA ALA A 92 -15.04 11.24 2.42
C ALA A 92 -15.69 11.99 3.58
N MET A 93 -16.71 11.41 4.22
CA MET A 93 -17.36 12.00 5.41
C MET A 93 -16.43 12.09 6.61
N LEU A 94 -15.59 11.08 6.84
CA LEU A 94 -14.58 11.11 7.90
C LEU A 94 -13.53 12.20 7.62
N MET A 95 -13.07 12.32 6.37
CA MET A 95 -12.08 13.31 5.98
C MET A 95 -12.61 14.74 6.12
N SER A 96 -13.87 14.98 5.72
CA SER A 96 -14.49 16.31 5.89
C SER A 96 -14.64 16.66 7.36
N SER A 97 -15.12 15.73 8.19
CA SER A 97 -15.27 15.95 9.63
C SER A 97 -13.94 16.24 10.33
N LEU A 98 -12.87 15.55 9.92
CA LEU A 98 -11.52 15.81 10.41
C LEU A 98 -11.01 17.18 9.96
N GLY A 99 -11.21 17.51 8.68
CA GLY A 99 -10.87 18.82 8.12
C GLY A 99 -11.56 19.97 8.86
N ASP A 100 -12.87 19.85 9.09
CA ASP A 100 -13.67 20.83 9.83
C ASP A 100 -13.17 20.99 11.26
N SER A 101 -12.84 19.88 11.95
CA SER A 101 -12.28 19.91 13.30
C SER A 101 -10.94 20.64 13.34
N VAL A 102 -10.05 20.39 12.36
CA VAL A 102 -8.76 21.08 12.26
C VAL A 102 -8.96 22.56 11.95
N HIS A 103 -9.83 22.91 11.01
CA HIS A 103 -10.16 24.30 10.69
C HIS A 103 -10.73 25.05 11.89
N GLN A 104 -11.63 24.43 12.66
CA GLN A 104 -12.17 25.02 13.89
C GLN A 104 -11.07 25.22 14.94
N LEU A 105 -10.18 24.24 15.15
CA LEU A 105 -9.06 24.38 16.08
C LEU A 105 -8.14 25.54 15.68
N VAL A 106 -7.76 25.64 14.40
CA VAL A 106 -6.92 26.74 13.90
C VAL A 106 -7.61 28.08 14.07
N ASN A 107 -8.89 28.20 13.70
CA ASN A 107 -9.67 29.43 13.87
C ASN A 107 -9.80 29.82 15.35
N ASN A 108 -10.01 28.85 16.24
CA ASN A 108 -10.14 29.14 17.67
C ASN A 108 -8.81 29.58 18.30
N VAL A 109 -7.67 29.10 17.79
CA VAL A 109 -6.33 29.59 18.18
C VAL A 109 -6.08 30.99 17.64
N GLN A 110 -6.38 31.26 16.36
CA GLN A 110 -6.16 32.56 15.74
C GLN A 110 -7.04 33.67 16.32
N ASN A 111 -8.31 33.36 16.62
CA ASN A 111 -9.28 34.32 17.15
C ASN A 111 -9.17 34.51 18.67
N ASN A 112 -8.15 33.94 19.33
CA ASN A 112 -7.97 33.97 20.78
C ASN A 112 -9.22 33.47 21.57
N SER A 113 -10.07 32.68 20.91
CA SER A 113 -11.36 32.21 21.43
C SER A 113 -11.22 30.86 22.16
N LEU A 114 -10.08 30.19 22.05
CA LEU A 114 -9.72 29.07 22.91
C LEU A 114 -9.44 29.58 24.33
N LYS A 115 -10.51 29.75 25.12
CA LYS A 115 -10.39 29.87 26.57
C LYS A 115 -9.85 28.55 27.12
N ILE A 116 -8.52 28.41 27.17
CA ILE A 116 -7.91 27.33 27.95
C ILE A 116 -8.28 27.60 29.41
N PRO A 117 -9.11 26.75 30.05
CA PRO A 117 -9.45 26.94 31.45
C PRO A 117 -8.18 26.85 32.30
N ALA A 118 -8.14 27.64 33.38
CA ALA A 118 -7.01 27.69 34.28
C ALA A 118 -6.64 26.26 34.75
N PRO A 119 -5.34 25.92 34.80
CA PRO A 119 -4.90 24.60 35.20
C PRO A 119 -5.42 24.30 36.61
N ARG A 120 -6.13 23.17 36.76
CA ARG A 120 -6.65 22.72 38.05
C ARG A 120 -5.46 22.35 38.96
N PRO A 121 -5.48 22.70 40.26
CA PRO A 121 -4.34 22.50 41.16
C PRO A 121 -3.86 21.05 41.33
N GLY A 122 -4.67 20.04 40.92
CA GLY A 122 -4.28 18.62 40.95
C GLY A 122 -3.33 18.15 39.83
N VAL A 123 -2.93 19.02 38.89
CA VAL A 123 -1.99 18.65 37.80
C VAL A 123 -0.52 18.69 38.28
N GLU A 124 -0.21 19.45 39.34
CA GLU A 124 1.13 19.49 39.94
C GLU A 124 1.53 18.18 40.62
N GLU A 125 0.55 17.41 41.10
CA GLU A 125 0.76 16.18 41.87
C GLU A 125 1.07 14.95 41.01
N TRP A 126 1.07 15.04 39.67
CA TRP A 126 1.37 13.88 38.82
C TRP A 126 2.87 13.54 38.86
N PRO A 127 3.27 12.40 39.45
CA PRO A 127 4.67 12.11 39.83
C PRO A 127 5.70 12.06 38.69
N VAL A 128 5.29 11.99 37.41
CA VAL A 128 6.22 11.80 36.28
C VAL A 128 6.27 13.00 35.33
N VAL A 129 5.20 13.79 35.21
CA VAL A 129 5.11 14.84 34.16
C VAL A 129 4.41 16.13 34.61
N GLY A 130 3.88 16.18 35.84
CA GLY A 130 3.04 17.29 36.32
C GLY A 130 3.69 18.66 36.24
N LYS A 131 4.96 18.79 36.69
CA LYS A 131 5.69 20.07 36.70
C LYS A 131 5.94 20.63 35.29
N LYS A 132 6.23 19.77 34.29
CA LYS A 132 6.44 20.20 32.90
C LYS A 132 5.13 20.59 32.23
N ILE A 133 4.07 19.81 32.47
CA ILE A 133 2.74 20.09 31.93
C ILE A 133 2.18 21.39 32.54
N HIS A 134 2.33 21.60 33.85
CA HIS A 134 1.86 22.82 34.51
C HIS A 134 2.58 24.08 33.99
N ALA A 135 3.90 24.02 33.82
CA ALA A 135 4.67 25.14 33.27
C ALA A 135 4.31 25.47 31.81
N VAL A 136 4.05 24.45 30.99
CA VAL A 136 3.61 24.63 29.58
C VAL A 136 2.16 25.12 29.53
N TRP A 137 1.28 24.62 30.40
CA TRP A 137 -0.13 25.01 30.48
C TRP A 137 -0.30 26.45 31.00
N SER A 138 0.48 26.86 31.99
CA SER A 138 0.51 28.24 32.49
C SER A 138 1.00 29.20 31.42
N LYS A 139 2.06 28.85 30.65
CA LYS A 139 2.51 29.64 29.50
C LYS A 139 1.50 29.68 28.36
N ALA A 140 0.79 28.58 28.11
CA ALA A 140 -0.29 28.52 27.12
C ALA A 140 -1.50 29.37 27.54
N HIS A 141 -1.75 29.51 28.84
CA HIS A 141 -2.81 30.36 29.39
C HIS A 141 -2.43 31.86 29.38
N ALA A 142 -1.15 32.18 29.55
CA ALA A 142 -0.65 33.55 29.53
C ALA A 142 -0.49 34.11 28.10
N ASP A 143 0.14 33.36 27.18
CA ASP A 143 0.36 33.76 25.79
C ASP A 143 0.46 32.55 24.86
N LEU A 144 -0.72 32.00 24.53
CA LEU A 144 -0.90 30.90 23.58
C LEU A 144 -0.24 31.16 22.21
N PRO A 145 -0.34 32.36 21.60
CA PRO A 145 0.29 32.64 20.30
C PRO A 145 1.82 32.62 20.35
N ALA A 146 2.42 33.14 21.42
CA ALA A 146 3.87 33.16 21.60
C ALA A 146 4.44 31.75 21.83
N LEU A 147 3.71 30.91 22.58
CA LEU A 147 4.08 29.51 22.76
C LEU A 147 3.99 28.73 21.44
N VAL A 148 2.93 28.94 20.65
CA VAL A 148 2.78 28.34 19.31
C VAL A 148 3.92 28.78 18.40
N GLN A 149 4.29 30.07 18.38
CA GLN A 149 5.45 30.55 17.62
C GLN A 149 6.76 29.87 18.05
N SER A 150 7.02 29.74 19.35
CA SER A 150 8.23 29.05 19.84
C SER A 150 8.27 27.55 19.49
N MET A 151 7.09 26.93 19.32
CA MET A 151 6.93 25.51 19.00
C MET A 151 6.65 25.25 17.51
N GLN A 152 6.59 26.30 16.67
CA GLN A 152 6.37 26.19 15.22
C GLN A 152 7.16 25.08 14.53
N PRO A 153 8.49 24.91 14.75
CA PRO A 153 9.23 23.84 14.09
C PRO A 153 8.72 22.44 14.48
N LYS A 154 8.41 22.21 15.78
CA LYS A 154 7.85 20.94 16.25
C LYS A 154 6.43 20.70 15.76
N ILE A 155 5.59 21.73 15.72
CA ILE A 155 4.23 21.66 15.17
C ILE A 155 4.30 21.34 13.67
N GLY A 156 5.25 21.95 12.96
CA GLY A 156 5.50 21.69 11.55
C GLY A 156 5.91 20.24 11.27
N ASP A 157 6.82 19.67 12.08
CA ASP A 157 7.21 18.28 11.93
C ASP A 157 6.06 17.31 12.25
N LEU A 158 5.28 17.58 13.31
CA LEU A 158 4.07 16.82 13.60
C LEU A 158 3.02 16.91 12.48
N ALA A 159 2.85 18.09 11.89
CA ALA A 159 1.96 18.29 10.76
C ALA A 159 2.44 17.52 9.52
N LYS A 160 3.74 17.49 9.24
CA LYS A 160 4.32 16.68 8.16
C LYS A 160 4.11 15.18 8.39
N THR A 161 4.32 14.71 9.63
CA THR A 161 4.06 13.31 10.00
C THR A 161 2.58 12.97 9.86
N ALA A 162 1.68 13.82 10.35
CA ALA A 162 0.24 13.62 10.17
C ALA A 162 -0.14 13.59 8.68
N LEU A 163 0.42 14.50 7.88
CA LEU A 163 0.20 14.54 6.43
C LEU A 163 0.73 13.28 5.74
N SER A 164 1.90 12.76 6.12
CA SER A 164 2.43 11.53 5.55
C SER A 164 1.61 10.30 5.94
N PHE A 165 1.07 10.25 7.16
CA PHE A 165 0.09 9.23 7.56
C PHE A 165 -1.19 9.32 6.72
N VAL A 166 -1.75 10.52 6.54
CA VAL A 166 -2.94 10.72 5.69
C VAL A 166 -2.64 10.34 4.24
N ALA A 167 -1.50 10.74 3.70
CA ALA A 167 -1.06 10.35 2.36
C ALA A 167 -0.89 8.83 2.23
N GLY A 168 -0.36 8.16 3.25
CA GLY A 168 -0.25 6.71 3.30
C GLY A 168 -1.61 6.00 3.31
N ILE A 169 -2.56 6.50 4.11
CA ILE A 169 -3.94 5.98 4.14
C ILE A 169 -4.63 6.21 2.79
N ALA A 170 -4.51 7.41 2.22
CA ALA A 170 -5.07 7.74 0.92
C ALA A 170 -4.46 6.86 -0.18
N GLY A 171 -3.14 6.67 -0.18
CA GLY A 171 -2.43 5.78 -1.10
C GLY A 171 -2.88 4.32 -0.95
N GLY A 172 -3.01 3.83 0.29
CA GLY A 172 -3.53 2.50 0.57
C GLY A 172 -4.98 2.31 0.11
N LEU A 173 -5.82 3.33 0.29
CA LEU A 173 -7.21 3.33 -0.17
C LEU A 173 -7.31 3.30 -1.69
N LEU A 174 -6.52 4.13 -2.38
CA LEU A 174 -6.39 4.11 -3.84
C LEU A 174 -5.93 2.74 -4.34
N GLN A 175 -4.92 2.16 -3.70
CA GLN A 175 -4.44 0.82 -4.01
C GLN A 175 -5.53 -0.23 -3.79
N PHE A 176 -6.31 -0.12 -2.72
CA PHE A 176 -7.42 -1.03 -2.42
C PHE A 176 -8.57 -0.90 -3.42
N ILE A 177 -8.91 0.33 -3.84
CA ILE A 177 -9.89 0.57 -4.89
C ILE A 177 -9.40 -0.04 -6.21
N ALA A 178 -8.14 0.21 -6.58
CA ALA A 178 -7.55 -0.35 -7.79
C ALA A 178 -7.54 -1.89 -7.75
N SER A 179 -7.17 -2.50 -6.62
CA SER A 179 -7.19 -3.95 -6.45
C SER A 179 -8.61 -4.52 -6.53
N PHE A 180 -9.61 -3.82 -5.97
CA PHE A 180 -11.01 -4.21 -6.05
C PHE A 180 -11.55 -4.15 -7.49
N ILE A 181 -11.18 -3.12 -8.26
CA ILE A 181 -11.52 -3.03 -9.69
C ILE A 181 -10.93 -4.21 -10.46
N ILE A 182 -9.64 -4.51 -10.23
CA ILE A 182 -8.96 -5.63 -10.88
C ILE A 182 -9.58 -6.96 -10.46
N ALA A 183 -9.93 -7.14 -9.19
CA ALA A 183 -10.66 -8.30 -8.71
C ALA A 183 -11.99 -8.47 -9.47
N GLY A 184 -12.72 -7.38 -9.69
CA GLY A 184 -13.93 -7.36 -10.51
C GLY A 184 -13.69 -7.80 -11.96
N ILE A 185 -12.60 -7.32 -12.58
CA ILE A 185 -12.20 -7.75 -13.92
C ILE A 185 -11.89 -9.25 -13.92
N ILE A 186 -11.10 -9.74 -12.96
CA ILE A 186 -10.78 -11.17 -12.82
C ILE A 186 -12.06 -11.99 -12.68
N MET A 187 -13.03 -11.55 -11.88
CA MET A 187 -14.32 -12.23 -11.70
C MET A 187 -15.17 -12.20 -12.98
N ALA A 188 -15.20 -11.07 -13.69
CA ALA A 188 -15.92 -10.93 -14.97
C ALA A 188 -15.41 -11.92 -16.03
N PHE A 189 -14.09 -12.10 -16.09
CA PHE A 189 -13.41 -12.99 -17.04
C PHE A 189 -13.03 -14.37 -16.43
N GLY A 190 -13.48 -14.67 -15.21
CA GLY A 190 -13.03 -15.86 -14.46
C GLY A 190 -13.37 -17.18 -15.16
N GLN A 191 -14.51 -17.24 -15.86
CA GLN A 191 -14.90 -18.43 -16.63
C GLN A 191 -14.08 -18.65 -17.91
N SER A 192 -13.56 -17.59 -18.52
CA SER A 192 -12.63 -17.68 -19.65
C SER A 192 -11.21 -17.97 -19.18
N ALA A 193 -10.80 -17.37 -18.06
CA ALA A 193 -9.51 -17.62 -17.44
C ALA A 193 -9.39 -19.08 -16.98
N SER A 194 -10.41 -19.66 -16.34
CA SER A 194 -10.39 -21.07 -15.92
C SER A 194 -10.25 -22.04 -17.10
N ARG A 195 -10.96 -21.78 -18.21
CA ARG A 195 -10.84 -22.57 -19.45
C ARG A 195 -9.43 -22.46 -20.07
N GLY A 196 -8.87 -21.26 -20.12
CA GLY A 196 -7.50 -21.03 -20.60
C GLY A 196 -6.45 -21.70 -19.73
N SER A 197 -6.57 -21.56 -18.40
CA SER A 197 -5.69 -22.22 -17.44
C SER A 197 -5.78 -23.73 -17.53
N GLN A 198 -6.98 -24.31 -17.67
CA GLN A 198 -7.14 -25.75 -17.89
C GLN A 198 -6.48 -26.20 -19.21
N ALA A 199 -6.62 -25.45 -20.30
CA ALA A 199 -6.00 -25.78 -21.57
C ALA A 199 -4.46 -25.73 -21.52
N ILE A 200 -3.90 -24.74 -20.82
CA ILE A 200 -2.44 -24.63 -20.61
C ILE A 200 -1.96 -25.76 -19.68
N PHE A 201 -2.69 -26.01 -18.59
CA PHE A 201 -2.35 -27.06 -17.63
C PHE A 201 -2.37 -28.44 -18.29
N GLN A 202 -3.38 -28.73 -19.12
CA GLN A 202 -3.46 -29.95 -19.92
C GLN A 202 -2.33 -30.08 -20.95
N ARG A 203 -1.78 -28.97 -21.44
CA ARG A 203 -0.62 -28.98 -22.37
C ARG A 203 0.72 -29.16 -21.66
N ILE A 204 0.88 -28.59 -20.47
CA ILE A 204 2.14 -28.65 -19.71
C ILE A 204 2.26 -29.97 -18.94
N VAL A 205 1.18 -30.41 -18.29
CA VAL A 205 1.17 -31.60 -17.43
C VAL A 205 0.76 -32.86 -18.22
N GLY A 206 0.19 -32.67 -19.42
CA GLY A 206 -0.43 -33.74 -20.19
C GLY A 206 -1.86 -34.03 -19.72
N SER A 207 -2.70 -34.52 -20.62
CA SER A 207 -4.07 -34.94 -20.29
C SER A 207 -4.03 -36.01 -19.19
N VAL A 208 -4.56 -35.70 -18.02
CA VAL A 208 -4.99 -36.73 -17.07
C VAL A 208 -6.12 -37.50 -17.77
N ARG A 209 -5.76 -38.60 -18.42
CA ARG A 209 -6.67 -39.68 -18.74
C ARG A 209 -7.14 -40.27 -17.41
N GLY A 210 -8.37 -39.95 -17.04
CA GLY A 210 -9.15 -40.58 -15.97
C GLY A 210 -10.61 -40.44 -16.32
#